data_AF-A0A7Y4QS33-F1
#
_entry.id   AF-A0A7Y4QS33-F1
#
_cell.length_a   1.000
_cell.length_b   1.000
_cell.length_c   1.000
_cell.angle_alpha   90.00
_cell.angle_beta   90.00
_cell.angle_gamma   90.00
#
_symmetry.space_group_name_H-M   'P 1'
#
loop_
_entity.id
_entity.type
_entity.pdbx_description
1 polymer ?
#
loop_
_entity_poly.entity_id
_entity_poly.type
_entity_poly.pdbx_seq_one_letter_code
_entity_poly.pdbx_strand_id
1 'polypeptide(L)'
;MSKDKNHVSFWFWMFALFVAALPCIGFIMVIVWAIVGDNASRKNYFRAVLVWHLIIFALIAALWVTIMALGLSPEIQKQIQKWQQKA
;
A
#
# COMPACT_ATOMS: atom_id res chain seq x y z
N MET A 1 9.47 -1.17 -39.25
CA MET A 1 10.03 -1.16 -37.88
C MET A 1 8.95 -0.60 -36.95
N SER A 2 8.18 -1.47 -36.28
CA SER A 2 7.22 -1.04 -35.27
C SER A 2 8.02 -0.38 -34.14
N LYS A 3 7.98 0.94 -34.07
CA LYS A 3 8.60 1.70 -32.98
C LYS A 3 8.03 1.15 -31.68
N ASP A 4 8.82 0.42 -30.89
CA ASP A 4 8.36 -0.16 -29.63
C ASP A 4 7.97 0.97 -28.68
N LYS A 5 6.69 1.34 -28.70
CA LYS A 5 6.10 2.44 -27.91
C LYS A 5 6.08 2.15 -26.41
N ASN A 6 6.75 1.10 -25.96
CA ASN A 6 6.81 0.66 -24.57
C ASN A 6 8.19 0.86 -23.94
N HIS A 7 9.17 1.36 -24.70
CA HIS A 7 10.48 1.68 -24.15
C HIS A 7 10.42 2.98 -23.35
N VAL A 8 10.71 2.88 -22.05
CA VAL A 8 10.79 4.01 -21.12
C VAL A 8 12.27 4.32 -20.90
N SER A 9 12.68 5.58 -21.03
CA SER A 9 14.09 5.95 -20.90
C SER A 9 14.61 5.78 -19.46
N PHE A 10 15.90 5.48 -19.32
CA PHE A 10 16.58 5.41 -18.03
C PHE A 10 16.42 6.69 -17.20
N TRP A 11 16.58 7.85 -17.84
CA TRP A 11 16.43 9.15 -17.18
C TRP A 11 15.02 9.41 -16.65
N PHE A 12 13.99 8.93 -17.36
CA PHE A 12 12.64 8.96 -16.84
C PHE A 12 12.53 8.14 -15.55
N TRP A 13 13.09 6.93 -15.52
CA TRP A 13 13.05 6.10 -14.31
C TRP A 13 13.78 6.73 -13.13
N MET A 14 14.93 7.36 -13.37
CA MET A 14 15.65 8.10 -12.32
C MET A 14 14.78 9.22 -11.73
N PHE A 15 14.16 10.03 -12.58
CA PHE A 15 13.25 11.08 -12.13
C PHE A 15 12.01 10.52 -11.44
N ALA A 16 11.42 9.47 -12.01
CA ALA A 16 10.22 8.85 -11.47
C ALA A 16 10.42 8.29 -10.08
N LEU A 17 11.54 7.59 -9.85
CA LEU A 17 11.89 7.04 -8.54
C LEU A 17 12.21 8.16 -7.54
N PHE A 18 12.91 9.21 -7.97
CA PHE A 18 13.20 10.38 -7.12
C PHE A 18 11.90 11.07 -6.64
N VAL A 19 10.97 11.33 -7.55
CA VAL A 19 9.69 11.94 -7.21
C VAL A 19 8.83 11.00 -6.36
N ALA A 20 8.80 9.70 -6.68
CA ALA A 20 8.05 8.70 -5.93
C ALA A 20 8.56 8.52 -4.49
N ALA A 21 9.82 8.83 -4.22
CA ALA A 21 10.39 8.80 -2.86
C ALA A 21 9.88 9.95 -1.96
N LEU A 22 9.30 11.00 -2.54
CA LEU A 22 8.70 12.09 -1.77
C LEU A 22 7.34 11.66 -1.20
N PRO A 23 7.07 11.87 0.10
CA PRO A 23 5.88 11.28 0.76
C PRO A 23 4.56 11.79 0.17
N CYS A 24 4.37 13.10 0.07
CA CYS A 24 3.12 13.67 -0.44
C CYS A 24 3.11 13.73 -1.97
N ILE A 25 4.18 14.28 -2.55
CA ILE A 25 4.27 14.50 -4.01
C ILE A 25 4.37 13.16 -4.74
N GLY A 26 5.15 12.21 -4.22
CA GLY A 26 5.32 10.90 -4.82
C GLY A 26 4.01 10.13 -4.89
N PHE A 27 3.21 10.13 -3.82
CA PHE A 27 1.91 9.47 -3.82
C PHE A 27 0.97 10.03 -4.91
N ILE A 28 0.86 11.37 -5.01
CA ILE A 28 0.04 12.02 -6.04
C ILE A 28 0.57 11.66 -7.43
N MET A 29 1.88 11.71 -7.64
CA MET A 29 2.51 11.47 -8.94
C MET A 29 2.37 10.01 -9.39
N VAL A 30 2.41 9.04 -8.46
CA VAL A 30 2.11 7.64 -8.75
C VAL A 30 0.67 7.49 -9.29
N ILE A 31 -0.31 8.19 -8.71
CA ILE A 31 -1.69 8.18 -9.22
C ILE A 31 -1.76 8.80 -10.61
N VAL A 32 -1.16 9.99 -10.79
CA VAL A 32 -1.16 10.69 -12.08
C VAL A 32 -0.55 9.81 -13.18
N TRP A 33 0.61 9.18 -12.93
CA TRP A 33 1.27 8.33 -13.92
C TRP A 33 0.54 7.00 -14.16
N ALA A 34 -0.22 6.49 -13.20
CA ALA A 34 -1.08 5.31 -13.36
C ALA A 34 -2.30 5.56 -14.28
N ILE A 35 -2.69 6.82 -14.48
CA ILE A 35 -3.85 7.21 -15.29
C ILE A 35 -3.42 7.84 -16.62
N VAL A 36 -2.57 8.87 -16.56
CA VAL A 36 -2.21 9.76 -17.67
C VAL A 36 -0.95 9.29 -18.44
N GLY A 37 -0.31 8.18 -18.02
CA GLY A 37 0.90 7.70 -18.68
C GLY A 37 0.72 7.31 -20.15
N ASP A 38 1.41 8.03 -21.05
CA ASP A 38 1.47 7.76 -22.51
C ASP A 38 1.95 6.36 -22.92
N ASN A 39 2.81 5.72 -22.12
CA ASN A 39 3.36 4.40 -22.40
C ASN A 39 2.62 3.34 -21.56
N ALA A 40 2.15 2.27 -22.20
CA ALA A 40 1.40 1.22 -21.52
C ALA A 40 2.23 0.53 -20.41
N SER A 41 3.51 0.26 -20.67
CA SER A 41 4.45 -0.30 -19.70
C SER A 41 4.60 0.59 -18.45
N ARG A 42 4.83 1.89 -18.65
CA ARG A 42 4.92 2.89 -17.56
C ARG A 42 3.63 2.92 -16.73
N LYS A 43 2.48 2.96 -17.40
CA LYS A 43 1.17 3.03 -16.75
C LYS A 43 0.89 1.78 -15.91
N ASN A 44 1.21 0.61 -16.45
CA ASN A 44 1.03 -0.67 -15.75
C ASN A 44 1.95 -0.78 -14.52
N TYR A 45 3.18 -0.28 -14.59
CA TYR A 45 4.05 -0.21 -13.42
C TYR A 45 3.43 0.60 -12.29
N PHE A 46 2.97 1.84 -12.55
CA PHE A 46 2.38 2.67 -11.49
C PHE A 46 1.05 2.13 -10.97
N ARG A 47 0.26 1.46 -11.81
CA ARG A 47 -0.92 0.72 -11.36
C ARG A 47 -0.56 -0.42 -10.41
N ALA A 48 0.50 -1.19 -10.72
CA ALA A 48 0.99 -2.23 -9.82
C ALA A 48 1.49 -1.64 -8.49
N VAL A 49 2.21 -0.51 -8.55
CA VAL A 49 2.63 0.22 -7.34
C VAL A 49 1.43 0.63 -6.49
N LEU A 50 0.35 1.16 -7.07
CA LEU A 50 -0.88 1.49 -6.33
C LEU A 50 -1.51 0.27 -5.66
N VAL A 51 -1.60 -0.86 -6.39
CA VAL A 51 -2.13 -2.10 -5.82
C VAL A 51 -1.27 -2.59 -4.65
N TRP A 52 0.06 -2.50 -4.77
CA TRP A 52 0.97 -2.84 -3.66
C TRP A 52 0.78 -1.92 -2.45
N HIS A 53 0.55 -0.63 -2.65
CA HIS A 53 0.22 0.28 -1.54
C HIS A 53 -1.06 -0.15 -0.80
N LEU A 54 -2.11 -0.55 -1.55
CA LEU A 54 -3.34 -1.06 -0.95
C LEU A 54 -3.13 -2.35 -0.17
N ILE A 55 -2.34 -3.28 -0.71
CA ILE A 55 -2.00 -4.54 -0.04
C ILE A 55 -1.24 -4.25 1.28
N ILE A 56 -0.21 -3.42 1.23
CA ILE A 56 0.58 -3.06 2.42
C ILE A 56 -0.31 -2.39 3.47
N PHE A 57 -1.17 -1.46 3.06
CA PHE A 57 -2.11 -0.81 3.96
C PHE A 57 -3.05 -1.82 4.63
N ALA A 58 -3.61 -2.76 3.86
CA ALA A 58 -4.47 -3.81 4.39
C ALA A 58 -3.73 -4.73 5.37
N LEU A 59 -2.48 -5.11 5.07
CA LEU A 59 -1.66 -5.94 5.95
C LEU A 59 -1.30 -5.23 7.26
N ILE A 60 -0.95 -3.95 7.20
CA ILE A 60 -0.67 -3.13 8.38
C ILE A 60 -1.94 -3.01 9.24
N ALA A 61 -3.10 -2.73 8.62
CA ALA A 61 -4.37 -2.67 9.34
C ALA A 61 -4.70 -4.00 10.04
N ALA A 62 -4.55 -5.13 9.33
CA ALA A 62 -4.79 -6.46 9.89
C ALA A 62 -3.85 -6.77 11.07
N LEU A 63 -2.57 -6.38 10.96
CA LEU A 63 -1.60 -6.54 12.03
C LEU A 63 -2.02 -5.74 13.28
N TRP A 64 -2.40 -4.47 13.12
CA TRP A 64 -2.86 -3.63 14.23
C TRP A 64 -4.11 -4.18 14.91
N VAL A 65 -5.09 -4.65 14.14
CA VAL A 65 -6.29 -5.31 14.68
C VAL A 65 -5.92 -6.52 15.52
N THR A 66 -4.99 -7.34 15.02
CA THR A 66 -4.51 -8.53 15.74
C THR A 66 -3.81 -8.15 17.04
N ILE A 67 -2.92 -7.15 17.02
CA ILE A 67 -2.22 -6.66 18.21
C ILE A 67 -3.21 -6.12 19.25
N MET A 68 -4.21 -5.33 18.84
CA MET A 68 -5.23 -4.80 19.75
C MET A 68 -6.08 -5.92 20.36
N ALA A 69 -6.50 -6.91 19.56
CA ALA A 69 -7.26 -8.05 20.05
C ALA A 69 -6.45 -8.86 21.10
N LEU A 70 -5.16 -9.08 20.85
CA LEU A 70 -4.27 -9.75 21.80
C LEU A 70 -4.03 -8.91 23.07
N GLY A 71 -3.86 -7.60 22.94
CA GLY A 71 -3.68 -6.69 24.07
C GLY A 71 -4.91 -6.57 24.98
N LEU A 72 -6.12 -6.72 24.42
CA LEU A 72 -7.38 -6.72 25.16
C LEU A 72 -7.74 -8.11 25.73
N SER A 73 -7.07 -9.17 25.27
CA SER A 73 -7.26 -10.56 25.72
C SER A 73 -7.28 -10.74 27.25
N PRO A 74 -6.31 -10.21 28.05
CA PRO A 74 -6.31 -10.43 29.50
C PRO A 74 -7.51 -9.79 30.21
N GLU A 75 -8.04 -8.66 29.72
CA GLU A 75 -9.22 -8.03 30.31
C GLU A 75 -10.50 -8.81 29.97
N ILE A 76 -10.60 -9.33 28.74
CA ILE A 76 -11.68 -10.23 28.33
C ILE A 76 -11.70 -11.47 29.24
N GLN A 77 -10.54 -12.07 29.52
CA GLN A 77 -10.43 -13.21 30.43
C GLN A 77 -10.91 -12.89 31.85
N LYS A 78 -10.53 -11.74 32.40
CA LYS A 78 -10.97 -11.31 33.74
C LYS A 78 -12.48 -11.12 33.82
N GLN A 79 -13.10 -10.52 32.80
CA GLN A 79 -14.55 -10.33 32.77
C GLN A 79 -15.30 -11.65 32.70
N ILE A 80 -14.80 -12.61 31.90
CA ILE A 80 -15.37 -13.97 31.82
C ILE A 80 -15.30 -14.67 33.18
N GLN A 81 -14.16 -14.59 33.88
CA GLN A 81 -14.02 -15.18 35.22
C GLN A 81 -15.00 -14.60 36.23
N LYS A 82 -15.20 -13.27 36.22
CA LYS A 82 -16.20 -12.62 37.10
C LYS A 82 -17.62 -13.15 36.86
N TRP A 83 -17.98 -13.39 35.60
CA TRP A 83 -19.29 -13.95 35.27
C TRP A 83 -19.43 -15.41 35.72
N GLN A 84 -18.36 -16.21 35.62
CA GLN A 84 -18.37 -17.58 36.13
C GLN A 84 -18.47 -17.66 37.66
N GLN A 85 -17.91 -16.69 38.38
CA GLN A 85 -18.02 -16.64 39.84
C GLN A 85 -19.40 -16.17 40.33
N LYS A 86 -20.19 -15.51 39.48
CA LYS A 86 -21.51 -14.96 39.82
C LYS A 86 -22.67 -15.88 39.46
N ALA A 87 -22.42 -16.91 38.64
CA ALA A 87 -23.37 -17.97 38.30
C ALA A 87 -23.23 -19.14 39.28
#